data_AF-A0A2V9VVY6-F1
#
_entry.id   AF-A0A2V9VVY6-F1
#
_cell.length_a   1.000
_cell.length_b   1.000
_cell.length_c   1.000
_cell.angle_alpha   90.00
_cell.angle_beta   90.00
_cell.angle_gamma   90.00
#
_symmetry.space_group_name_H-M   'P 1'
#
loop_
_entity.id
_entity.type
_entity.pdbx_description
1 polymer ?
#
loop_
_entity_poly.entity_id
_entity_poly.type
_entity_poly.pdbx_seq_one_letter_code
_entity_poly.pdbx_strand_id
1 'polypeptide(L)'
;MSKLAQSLQARAAAGEDLAKLQKEAFDAAGMKIESPTVNLPNTRRTGLPPAHAAVFDLKPGEVSQVISDSGGHYIYKVNSKGEIPLDQATNEIHSKVQNDRTREMMDKVSSSFKVETNEAYFGPGGVGVAPPPRLPRPKPAPVPAGPGAQPQTQPPAQPPAAKPD
;
A
#
# COMPACT_ATOMS: atom_id res chain seq x y z
N MET A 1 23.93 -3.41 14.29
CA MET A 1 22.87 -2.40 14.54
C MET A 1 21.87 -2.85 15.60
N SER A 2 21.66 -4.15 15.83
CA SER A 2 20.79 -4.70 16.88
C SER A 2 21.09 -4.22 18.31
N LYS A 3 22.37 -4.08 18.70
CA LYS A 3 22.77 -3.60 20.04
C LYS A 3 22.33 -2.16 20.32
N LEU A 4 22.31 -1.30 19.30
CA LEU A 4 21.87 0.10 19.41
C LEU A 4 20.35 0.16 19.55
N ALA A 5 19.63 -0.66 18.78
CA ALA A 5 18.18 -0.79 18.94
C ALA A 5 17.78 -1.32 20.33
N GLN A 6 18.54 -2.27 20.89
CA GLN A 6 18.31 -2.77 22.25
C GLN A 6 18.55 -1.69 23.33
N SER A 7 19.58 -0.86 23.19
CA SER A 7 19.84 0.22 24.15
C SER A 7 18.78 1.32 24.07
N LEU A 8 18.28 1.63 22.86
CA LEU A 8 17.17 2.55 22.67
C LEU A 8 15.84 1.98 23.22
N GLN A 9 15.62 0.68 23.08
CA GLN A 9 14.45 0.00 23.64
C GLN A 9 14.44 0.05 25.17
N ALA A 10 15.59 -0.16 25.81
CA ALA A 10 15.71 -0.03 27.27
C ALA A 10 15.43 1.41 27.75
N ARG A 11 15.92 2.41 27.01
CA ARG A 11 15.65 3.84 27.28
C ARG A 11 14.18 4.21 27.06
N ALA A 12 13.57 3.72 25.98
CA ALA A 12 12.14 3.88 25.73
C ALA A 12 11.30 3.24 26.84
N ALA A 13 11.68 2.04 27.30
CA ALA A 13 11.02 1.34 28.39
C ALA A 13 11.17 2.07 29.74
N ALA A 14 12.26 2.82 29.93
CA ALA A 14 12.46 3.69 31.08
C ALA A 14 11.59 4.97 31.05
N GLY A 15 10.80 5.19 30.00
CA GLY A 15 9.90 6.32 29.87
C GLY A 15 10.50 7.53 29.17
N GLU A 16 11.66 7.39 28.52
CA GLU A 16 12.25 8.47 27.72
C GLU A 16 11.40 8.76 26.47
N ASP A 17 11.42 10.02 26.02
CA ASP A 17 10.62 10.49 24.89
C ASP A 17 11.07 9.81 23.58
N LEU A 18 10.16 9.04 22.98
CA LEU A 18 10.40 8.35 21.72
C LEU A 18 10.75 9.30 20.58
N ALA A 19 10.29 10.55 20.60
CA ALA A 19 10.68 11.53 19.59
C ALA A 19 12.17 11.87 19.66
N LYS A 20 12.72 11.96 20.88
CA LYS A 20 14.16 12.18 21.10
C LYS A 20 14.96 10.95 20.74
N LEU A 21 14.53 9.78 21.19
CA LEU A 21 15.18 8.51 20.88
C LEU A 21 15.16 8.20 19.38
N GLN A 22 14.05 8.51 18.69
CA GLN A 22 13.96 8.37 17.25
C GLN A 22 14.96 9.30 16.56
N LYS A 23 15.04 10.58 16.95
CA LYS A 23 16.03 11.50 16.38
C LYS A 23 17.46 10.99 16.56
N GLU A 24 17.82 10.55 17.76
CA GLU A 24 19.12 9.95 18.05
C GLU A 24 19.37 8.67 17.21
N ALA A 25 18.35 7.83 17.05
CA ALA A 25 18.43 6.62 16.24
C ALA A 25 18.64 6.93 14.75
N PHE A 26 17.95 7.93 14.22
CA PHE A 26 18.06 8.37 12.83
C PHE A 26 19.43 9.02 12.56
N ASP A 27 19.91 9.87 13.47
CA ASP A 27 21.25 10.45 13.41
C ASP A 27 22.33 9.35 13.48
N ALA A 28 22.18 8.37 14.38
CA ALA A 28 23.09 7.22 14.50
C ALA A 28 23.02 6.27 13.30
N ALA A 29 21.87 6.16 12.62
CA ALA A 29 21.70 5.39 11.40
C ALA A 29 22.19 6.15 10.14
N GLY A 30 22.66 7.40 10.29
CA GLY A 30 23.09 8.23 9.16
C GLY A 30 21.94 8.71 8.27
N MET A 31 20.69 8.52 8.70
CA MET A 31 19.50 8.96 7.98
C MET A 31 19.17 10.38 8.41
N LYS A 32 19.70 11.36 7.66
CA LYS A 32 19.46 12.80 7.85
C LYS A 32 18.07 13.20 7.35
N ILE A 33 17.04 12.54 7.86
CA ILE A 33 15.63 12.78 7.56
C ILE A 33 15.01 13.36 8.82
N GLU A 34 14.32 14.49 8.68
CA GLU A 34 13.56 15.11 9.76
C GLU A 34 12.60 14.08 10.33
N SER A 35 12.75 13.77 11.62
CA SER A 35 12.13 12.63 12.27
C SER A 35 10.62 12.67 12.06
N PRO A 36 10.05 11.77 11.23
CA PRO A 36 8.62 11.81 10.94
C PRO A 36 7.81 11.59 12.23
N THR A 37 6.55 12.00 12.20
CA THR A 37 5.59 11.85 13.31
C THR A 37 5.71 10.47 13.95
N VAL A 38 6.17 10.47 15.20
CA VAL A 38 6.37 9.26 16.03
C VAL A 38 5.03 8.62 16.40
N ASN A 39 3.94 9.39 16.32
CA ASN A 39 2.62 8.96 16.74
C ASN A 39 1.85 8.35 15.56
N LEU A 40 1.73 7.03 15.54
CA LEU A 40 0.88 6.37 14.55
C LEU A 40 -0.60 6.69 14.83
N PRO A 41 -1.41 6.92 13.79
CA PRO A 41 -2.86 6.98 13.95
C PRO A 41 -3.38 5.65 14.46
N ASN A 42 -4.61 5.66 14.98
CA ASN A 42 -5.23 4.47 15.57
C ASN A 42 -5.29 3.35 14.51
N THR A 43 -4.41 2.35 14.64
CA THR A 43 -4.17 1.32 13.63
C THR A 43 -4.70 -0.01 14.14
N ARG A 44 -5.34 -0.77 13.24
CA ARG A 44 -5.87 -2.11 13.55
C ARG A 44 -4.75 -3.16 13.49
N ARG A 45 -4.98 -4.32 14.10
CA ARG A 45 -4.07 -5.47 13.98
C ARG A 45 -3.78 -5.87 12.53
N THR A 46 -4.73 -5.63 11.62
CA THR A 46 -4.61 -5.87 10.18
C THR A 46 -3.77 -4.81 9.44
N GLY A 47 -3.56 -3.63 10.04
CA GLY A 47 -2.79 -2.54 9.44
C GLY A 47 -1.29 -2.64 9.71
N LEU A 48 -0.86 -3.52 10.61
CA LEU A 48 0.55 -3.83 10.81
C LEU A 48 0.90 -5.19 10.17
N PRO A 49 2.14 -5.38 9.69
CA PRO A 49 2.62 -6.68 9.26
C PRO A 49 2.41 -7.75 10.34
N PRO A 50 2.17 -9.02 9.98
CA PRO A 50 1.96 -10.10 10.95
C PRO A 50 3.12 -10.24 11.95
N ALA A 51 4.36 -9.98 11.52
CA ALA A 51 5.55 -9.97 12.37
C ALA A 51 5.47 -8.92 13.49
N HIS A 52 4.66 -7.89 13.31
CA HIS A 52 4.45 -6.79 14.26
C HIS A 52 3.13 -6.99 15.03
N ALA A 53 2.37 -8.07 14.85
CA ALA A 53 1.09 -8.24 15.55
C ALA A 53 1.23 -8.37 17.09
N ALA A 54 2.43 -8.76 17.57
CA ALA A 54 2.76 -8.92 18.98
C ALA A 54 2.70 -7.62 19.78
N VAL A 55 2.79 -6.44 19.14
CA VAL A 55 2.63 -5.16 19.87
C VAL A 55 1.22 -4.90 20.37
N PHE A 56 0.21 -5.52 19.75
CA PHE A 56 -1.17 -5.40 20.22
C PHE A 56 -1.47 -6.21 21.50
N ASP A 57 -0.59 -7.16 21.85
CA ASP A 57 -0.71 -7.94 23.08
C ASP A 57 -0.10 -7.22 24.29
N LEU A 58 0.68 -6.16 24.06
CA LEU A 58 1.28 -5.33 25.11
C LEU A 58 0.25 -4.42 25.79
N LYS A 59 0.53 -4.03 27.05
CA LYS A 59 -0.34 -3.11 27.79
C LYS A 59 -0.13 -1.66 27.31
N PRO A 60 -1.14 -0.78 27.47
CA PRO A 60 -0.93 0.66 27.31
C PRO A 60 0.23 1.15 28.20
N GLY A 61 1.13 1.93 27.63
CA GLY A 61 2.37 2.39 28.24
C GLY A 61 3.58 1.46 28.04
N GLU A 62 3.37 0.23 27.58
CA GLU A 62 4.45 -0.75 27.41
C GLU A 62 5.16 -0.60 26.06
N VAL A 63 6.47 -0.88 26.07
CA VAL A 63 7.34 -0.79 24.89
C VAL A 63 7.64 -2.19 24.37
N SER A 64 7.58 -2.34 23.05
CA SER A 64 7.83 -3.60 22.37
C SER A 64 9.29 -4.02 22.44
N GLN A 65 9.53 -5.30 22.20
CA GLN A 65 10.87 -5.75 21.85
C GLN A 65 11.28 -5.19 20.48
N VAL A 66 12.58 -5.21 20.19
CA VAL A 66 13.12 -4.83 18.88
C VAL A 66 12.65 -5.85 17.85
N ILE A 67 11.72 -5.45 16.99
CA ILE A 67 11.24 -6.27 15.88
C ILE A 67 12.15 -5.99 14.69
N SER A 68 12.76 -7.04 14.14
CA SER A 68 13.61 -6.92 12.94
C SER A 68 12.84 -7.49 11.75
N ASP A 69 12.60 -6.64 10.76
CA ASP A 69 11.94 -7.02 9.51
C ASP A 69 12.83 -6.61 8.31
N SER A 70 12.45 -7.04 7.11
CA SER A 70 13.08 -6.67 5.84
C SER A 70 13.24 -5.15 5.64
N GLY A 71 12.37 -4.34 6.27
CA GLY A 71 12.42 -2.87 6.27
C GLY A 71 13.30 -2.23 7.35
N GLY A 72 13.85 -3.00 8.30
CA GLY A 72 14.72 -2.48 9.37
C GLY A 72 14.34 -2.94 10.78
N HIS A 73 14.79 -2.18 11.78
CA HIS A 73 14.50 -2.42 13.19
C HIS A 73 13.40 -1.48 13.69
N TYR A 74 12.34 -2.05 14.26
CA TYR A 74 11.17 -1.34 14.75
C TYR A 74 11.01 -1.52 16.25
N ILE A 75 10.67 -0.42 16.93
CA ILE A 75 10.33 -0.38 18.35
C ILE A 75 9.03 0.42 18.44
N TYR A 76 8.01 -0.16 19.06
CA TYR A 76 6.72 0.48 19.26
C TYR A 76 6.47 0.71 20.74
N LYS A 77 5.74 1.77 21.07
CA LYS A 77 5.13 1.95 22.39
C LYS A 77 3.63 2.01 22.23
N VAL A 78 2.91 1.20 22.99
CA VAL A 78 1.45 1.26 23.00
C VAL A 78 1.04 2.49 23.79
N ASN A 79 0.43 3.48 23.15
CA ASN A 79 -0.06 4.67 23.86
C ASN A 79 -1.41 4.38 24.52
N SER A 80 -2.34 3.85 23.74
CA SER A 80 -3.65 3.43 24.21
C SER A 80 -4.09 2.18 23.45
N LYS A 81 -4.91 1.36 24.11
CA LYS A 81 -5.61 0.23 23.50
C LYS A 81 -7.09 0.40 23.82
N GLY A 82 -7.92 0.33 22.79
CA GLY A 82 -9.36 0.40 22.91
C GLY A 82 -10.01 -0.61 22.00
N GLU A 83 -11.16 -1.11 22.42
CA GLU A 83 -12.05 -1.85 21.55
C GLU A 83 -12.93 -0.86 20.80
N ILE A 84 -13.14 -1.11 19.51
CA ILE A 84 -14.03 -0.28 18.70
C ILE A 84 -15.47 -0.69 19.07
N PRO A 85 -16.33 0.25 19.48
CA PRO A 85 -17.70 -0.08 19.83
C PRO A 85 -18.44 -0.64 18.62
N LEU A 86 -19.42 -1.51 18.88
CA LEU A 86 -20.18 -2.21 17.84
C LEU A 86 -20.81 -1.25 16.83
N ASP A 87 -21.27 -0.08 17.28
CA ASP A 87 -21.84 0.98 16.42
C ASP A 87 -20.86 1.41 15.31
N GLN A 88 -19.61 1.69 15.68
CA GLN A 88 -18.56 2.07 14.74
C GLN A 88 -18.08 0.90 13.87
N ALA A 89 -18.14 -0.33 14.41
CA ALA A 89 -17.78 -1.53 13.68
C ALA A 89 -18.90 -2.01 12.72
N THR A 90 -20.16 -1.61 12.93
CA THR A 90 -21.31 -2.13 12.18
C THR A 90 -21.20 -1.81 10.69
N ASN A 91 -20.81 -0.59 10.33
CA ASN A 91 -20.64 -0.20 8.91
C ASN A 91 -19.54 -0.99 8.21
N GLU A 92 -18.43 -1.24 8.90
CA GLU A 92 -17.32 -2.04 8.38
C GLU A 92 -17.70 -3.52 8.27
N ILE A 93 -18.37 -4.08 9.30
CA ILE A 93 -18.86 -5.46 9.29
C ILE A 93 -19.85 -5.64 8.14
N HIS A 94 -20.79 -4.70 7.97
CA HIS A 94 -21.76 -4.75 6.87
C HIS A 94 -21.05 -4.74 5.51
N SER A 95 -20.09 -3.83 5.31
CA SER A 95 -19.33 -3.74 4.06
C SER A 95 -18.54 -5.01 3.79
N LYS A 96 -17.92 -5.60 4.81
CA LYS A 96 -17.18 -6.85 4.70
C LYS A 96 -18.09 -8.02 4.33
N VAL A 97 -19.20 -8.19 5.06
CA VAL A 97 -20.19 -9.26 4.79
C VAL A 97 -20.79 -9.12 3.41
N GLN A 98 -21.05 -7.89 2.95
CA GLN A 98 -21.53 -7.62 1.60
C GLN A 98 -20.51 -8.04 0.54
N ASN A 99 -19.23 -7.70 0.70
CA ASN A 99 -18.16 -8.11 -0.20
C ASN A 99 -17.98 -9.63 -0.21
N ASP A 100 -17.98 -10.27 0.96
CA ASP A 100 -17.83 -11.71 1.11
C ASP A 100 -19.00 -12.43 0.40
N ARG A 101 -20.25 -12.01 0.63
CA ARG A 101 -21.42 -12.56 -0.09
C ARG A 101 -21.36 -12.32 -1.60
N THR A 102 -20.91 -11.15 -2.04
CA THR A 102 -20.81 -10.85 -3.47
C THR A 102 -19.78 -11.77 -4.13
N ARG A 103 -18.64 -12.00 -3.46
CA ARG A 103 -17.61 -12.92 -3.91
C ARG A 103 -18.13 -14.36 -3.95
N GLU A 104 -18.79 -14.81 -2.89
CA GLU A 104 -19.40 -16.15 -2.84
C GLU A 104 -20.46 -16.35 -3.95
N MET A 105 -21.29 -15.34 -4.22
CA MET A 105 -22.26 -15.39 -5.32
C MET A 105 -21.56 -15.46 -6.68
N MET A 106 -20.52 -14.66 -6.90
CA MET A 106 -19.73 -14.72 -8.14
C MET A 106 -19.00 -16.06 -8.31
N ASP A 107 -18.46 -16.62 -7.24
CA ASP A 107 -17.80 -17.93 -7.23
C ASP A 107 -18.82 -19.06 -7.49
N LYS A 108 -20.04 -18.94 -6.92
CA LYS A 108 -21.13 -19.90 -7.17
C LYS A 108 -21.63 -19.83 -8.61
N VAL A 109 -21.78 -18.63 -9.16
CA VAL A 109 -22.17 -18.42 -10.56
C VAL A 109 -21.07 -18.97 -11.48
N SER A 110 -19.81 -18.57 -11.28
CA SER A 110 -18.70 -19.01 -12.14
C SER A 110 -18.47 -20.52 -12.09
N SER A 111 -18.57 -21.16 -10.91
CA SER A 111 -18.45 -22.62 -10.78
C SER A 111 -19.65 -23.40 -11.33
N SER A 112 -20.82 -22.77 -11.43
CA SER A 112 -22.02 -23.40 -12.00
C SER A 112 -22.04 -23.46 -13.53
N PHE A 113 -21.19 -22.69 -14.21
CA PHE A 113 -21.09 -22.69 -15.67
C PHE A 113 -19.72 -23.21 -16.12
N LYS A 114 -19.71 -24.24 -16.98
CA LYS A 114 -18.50 -24.59 -17.74
C LYS A 114 -18.31 -23.56 -18.86
N VAL A 115 -17.43 -22.60 -18.64
CA VAL A 115 -17.08 -21.62 -19.67
C VAL A 115 -16.01 -22.21 -20.57
N GLU A 116 -16.39 -22.66 -21.76
CA GLU A 116 -15.45 -22.98 -22.84
C GLU A 116 -15.18 -21.70 -23.64
N THR A 117 -14.02 -21.09 -23.40
CA THR A 117 -13.60 -19.88 -24.12
C THR A 117 -13.12 -20.27 -25.51
N ASN A 118 -13.68 -19.66 -26.56
CA ASN A 118 -13.20 -19.87 -27.93
C ASN A 118 -11.82 -19.21 -28.14
N GLU A 119 -10.77 -20.02 -28.04
CA GLU A 119 -9.38 -19.57 -28.18
C GLU A 119 -9.05 -19.01 -29.57
N ALA A 120 -9.81 -19.39 -30.62
CA ALA A 120 -9.61 -18.84 -31.97
C ALA A 120 -10.12 -17.39 -32.11
N TYR A 121 -11.06 -16.97 -31.24
CA TYR A 121 -11.55 -15.59 -31.19
C TYR A 121 -10.79 -14.74 -30.16
N PHE A 122 -10.48 -15.30 -28.98
CA PHE A 122 -9.83 -14.57 -27.88
C PHE A 122 -8.29 -14.65 -27.89
N GLY A 123 -7.69 -15.53 -28.70
CA GLY A 123 -6.24 -15.75 -28.78
C GLY A 123 -5.68 -16.52 -27.57
N PRO A 124 -4.39 -16.93 -27.63
CA PRO A 124 -3.71 -17.62 -26.54
C PRO A 124 -3.42 -16.61 -25.41
N GLY A 125 -4.43 -16.36 -24.58
CA GLY A 125 -4.39 -15.34 -23.53
C GLY A 125 -5.78 -14.96 -23.00
N GLY A 126 -6.75 -15.89 -23.04
CA GLY A 126 -8.08 -15.67 -22.50
C GLY A 126 -8.07 -15.19 -21.04
N VAL A 127 -9.17 -14.53 -20.64
CA VAL A 127 -9.39 -13.94 -19.31
C VAL A 127 -8.83 -14.80 -18.17
N GLY A 128 -7.70 -14.37 -17.61
CA GLY A 128 -7.01 -15.08 -16.51
C GLY A 128 -5.49 -15.18 -16.68
N VAL A 129 -4.95 -14.98 -17.89
CA VAL A 129 -3.49 -14.93 -18.08
C VAL A 129 -3.01 -13.48 -17.99
N ALA A 130 -2.08 -13.21 -17.07
CA ALA A 130 -1.44 -11.91 -16.97
C ALA A 130 -0.91 -11.48 -18.36
N PRO A 131 -1.06 -10.20 -18.75
CA PRO A 131 -0.61 -9.76 -20.06
C PRO A 131 0.88 -10.10 -20.21
N PRO A 132 1.29 -10.69 -21.35
CA PRO A 132 2.70 -11.00 -21.56
C PRO A 132 3.51 -9.71 -21.38
N PRO A 133 4.71 -9.78 -20.79
CA PRO A 133 5.56 -8.61 -20.62
C PRO A 133 5.72 -7.95 -21.98
N ARG A 134 5.37 -6.65 -22.06
CA ARG A 134 5.58 -5.87 -23.28
C ARG A 134 7.05 -5.97 -23.64
N LEU A 135 7.36 -6.72 -24.70
CA LEU A 135 8.69 -6.73 -25.30
C LEU A 135 9.08 -5.27 -25.56
N PRO A 136 10.30 -4.84 -25.20
CA PRO A 136 10.76 -3.49 -25.49
C PRO A 136 10.60 -3.24 -26.98
N ARG A 137 9.81 -2.22 -27.36
CA ARG A 137 9.79 -1.75 -28.74
C ARG A 137 11.23 -1.46 -29.14
N PRO A 138 11.74 -2.03 -30.25
CA PRO A 138 13.06 -1.64 -30.74
C PRO A 138 13.05 -0.13 -30.96
N LYS A 139 14.07 0.54 -30.41
CA LYS A 139 14.27 1.98 -30.61
C LYS A 139 14.20 2.26 -32.12
N PRO A 140 13.42 3.25 -32.59
CA PRO A 140 13.48 3.63 -33.99
C PRO A 140 14.93 4.00 -34.31
N ALA A 141 15.48 3.40 -35.37
CA ALA A 141 16.77 3.80 -35.91
C ALA A 141 16.75 5.32 -36.18
N PRO A 142 17.86 6.04 -35.97
CA PRO A 142 17.93 7.45 -36.33
C PRO A 142 17.74 7.58 -37.84
N VAL A 143 16.61 8.18 -38.25
CA VAL A 143 16.41 8.62 -39.62
C VAL A 143 17.47 9.68 -39.95
N PRO A 144 18.24 9.54 -41.03
CA PRO A 144 19.17 10.58 -41.45
C PRO A 144 18.38 11.84 -41.82
N ALA A 145 18.85 12.99 -41.35
CA ALA A 145 18.22 14.29 -41.56
C ALA A 145 18.18 14.65 -43.05
N GLY A 146 17.00 14.52 -43.67
CA GLY A 146 16.65 15.16 -44.93
C GLY A 146 15.97 16.51 -44.66
N PRO A 147 16.26 17.58 -45.44
CA PRO A 147 15.77 18.92 -45.15
C PRO A 147 14.31 19.07 -45.61
N GLY A 148 13.39 19.30 -44.66
CA GLY A 148 11.99 19.56 -44.98
C GLY A 148 11.10 19.61 -43.74
N ALA A 149 11.20 20.68 -42.97
CA ALA A 149 10.24 20.97 -41.90
C ALA A 149 8.88 21.35 -42.50
N GLN A 150 7.82 20.58 -42.20
CA GLN A 150 6.45 21.07 -42.28
C GLN A 150 5.74 20.83 -40.94
N PRO A 151 5.09 21.85 -40.34
CA PRO A 151 4.40 21.74 -39.05
C PRO A 151 3.17 20.84 -39.12
N GLN A 152 2.96 20.06 -38.04
CA GLN A 152 1.83 19.17 -37.82
C GLN A 152 0.49 19.91 -37.88
N THR A 153 -0.46 19.33 -38.61
CA THR A 153 -1.88 19.74 -38.62
C THR A 153 -2.52 19.48 -37.26
N GLN A 154 -3.14 20.50 -36.68
CA GLN A 154 -3.96 20.40 -35.47
C GLN A 154 -5.26 19.62 -35.76
N PRO A 155 -5.84 18.88 -34.79
CA PRO A 155 -7.17 18.29 -34.94
C PRO A 155 -8.26 19.38 -34.94
N PRO A 156 -9.38 19.20 -35.68
CA PRO A 156 -10.43 20.22 -35.77
C PRO A 156 -11.17 20.44 -34.44
N ALA A 157 -11.40 21.72 -34.12
CA ALA A 157 -12.10 22.19 -32.92
C ALA A 157 -13.61 21.86 -32.95
N GLN A 158 -14.16 21.50 -31.79
CA GLN A 158 -15.61 21.35 -31.58
C GLN A 158 -16.33 22.71 -31.68
N PRO A 159 -17.55 22.77 -32.26
CA PRO A 159 -18.34 24.00 -32.30
C PRO A 159 -18.93 24.35 -30.91
N PRO A 160 -19.04 25.65 -30.57
CA PRO A 160 -19.51 26.09 -29.25
C PRO A 160 -21.03 25.92 -29.08
N ALA A 161 -21.43 25.54 -27.86
CA ALA A 161 -22.81 25.40 -27.42
C ALA A 161 -23.57 26.75 -27.44
N ALA A 162 -24.78 26.74 -27.99
CA ALA A 162 -25.70 27.87 -27.96
C ALA A 162 -26.19 28.14 -26.53
N LYS A 163 -26.20 29.42 -26.13
CA LYS A 163 -26.78 29.88 -24.86
C LYS A 163 -28.32 29.97 -24.99
N PRO A 164 -29.08 29.73 -23.91
CA PRO A 164 -30.53 29.94 -23.90
C PRO A 164 -30.88 31.42 -23.68
N ASP A 165 -31.97 31.87 -24.33
CA ASP A 165 -32.75 33.06 -24.01
C ASP A 165 -33.51 32.90 -22.68
#